data_AF-A0A0D6SBW2-F1
#
_entry.id   AF-A0A0D6SBW2-F1
#
_cell.length_a   1.000
_cell.length_b   1.000
_cell.length_c   1.000
_cell.angle_alpha   90.00
_cell.angle_beta   90.00
_cell.angle_gamma   90.00
#
_symmetry.space_group_name_H-M   'P 1'
#
loop_
_entity.id
_entity.type
_entity.pdbx_description
1 polymer ?
#
loop_
_entity_poly.entity_id
_entity_poly.type
_entity_poly.pdbx_seq_one_letter_code
_entity_poly.pdbx_strand_id
1 'polypeptide(L)' 'MALVERWLPGAAPTADNLGTAKWLEDEHWRRMEIAVANGIAKALNG' A
#
# COMPACT_ATOMS: atom_id res chain seq x y z
N MET A 1 -15.81 2.00 3.52
CA MET A 1 -15.93 0.81 2.64
C MET A 1 -15.01 0.84 1.41
N ALA A 2 -14.40 1.99 1.03
CA ALA A 2 -13.49 2.05 -0.12
C ALA A 2 -12.16 1.27 0.07
N LEU A 3 -11.66 1.16 1.30
CA LEU A 3 -10.36 0.55 1.56
C LEU A 3 -10.35 -0.98 1.35
N VAL A 4 -11.40 -1.67 1.82
CA VAL A 4 -11.55 -3.12 1.60
C VAL A 4 -11.68 -3.40 0.12
N GLU A 5 -12.52 -2.67 -0.61
CA GLU A 5 -12.69 -2.91 -2.05
C GLU A 5 -11.40 -2.67 -2.85
N ARG A 6 -10.59 -1.69 -2.48
CA ARG A 6 -9.29 -1.42 -3.11
C ARG A 6 -8.31 -2.59 -2.97
N TRP A 7 -8.26 -3.20 -1.79
CA TRP A 7 -7.20 -4.17 -1.42
C TRP A 7 -7.66 -5.63 -1.42
N LEU A 8 -8.95 -5.86 -1.19
CA LEU A 8 -9.64 -7.15 -1.07
C LEU A 8 -10.96 -7.08 -1.86
N PRO A 9 -10.92 -6.93 -3.19
CA PRO A 9 -12.11 -6.75 -4.01
C PRO A 9 -13.07 -7.94 -3.85
N GLY A 10 -14.35 -7.63 -3.65
CA GLY A 10 -15.39 -8.65 -3.41
C GLY A 10 -15.41 -9.25 -2.00
N ALA A 11 -14.51 -8.85 -1.10
CA ALA A 11 -14.56 -9.27 0.30
C ALA A 11 -15.59 -8.45 1.10
N ALA A 12 -16.29 -9.10 2.03
CA ALA A 12 -17.21 -8.40 2.93
C ALA A 12 -16.44 -7.40 3.83
N PRO A 13 -17.00 -6.22 4.16
CA PRO A 13 -16.33 -5.22 4.98
C PRO A 13 -16.39 -5.56 6.48
N THR A 14 -15.82 -6.70 6.86
CA THR A 14 -15.66 -7.12 8.26
C THR A 14 -14.51 -6.37 8.92
N ALA A 15 -14.46 -6.38 10.27
CA ALA A 15 -13.37 -5.75 11.01
C ALA A 15 -11.99 -6.33 10.65
N ASP A 16 -11.91 -7.66 10.46
CA ASP A 16 -10.69 -8.35 10.05
C ASP A 16 -10.24 -7.90 8.65
N ASN A 17 -11.16 -7.89 7.68
CA ASN A 17 -10.86 -7.46 6.31
C ASN A 17 -10.48 -5.98 6.25
N LEU A 18 -11.09 -5.14 7.08
CA LEU A 18 -10.69 -3.73 7.24
C LEU A 18 -9.28 -3.61 7.82
N GLY A 19 -8.93 -4.44 8.81
CA GLY A 19 -7.59 -4.50 9.39
C GLY A 19 -6.53 -4.91 8.38
N THR A 20 -6.80 -5.97 7.61
CA THR A 20 -5.93 -6.43 6.52
C THR A 20 -5.77 -5.37 5.44
N ALA A 21 -6.87 -4.77 4.98
CA ALA A 21 -6.82 -3.71 3.97
C ALA A 21 -6.06 -2.47 4.46
N LYS A 22 -6.19 -2.11 5.74
CA LYS A 22 -5.39 -1.04 6.35
C LYS A 22 -3.90 -1.36 6.34
N TRP A 23 -3.52 -2.57 6.75
CA TRP A 23 -2.12 -2.98 6.74
C TRP A 23 -1.53 -2.94 5.32
N LEU A 24 -2.29 -3.37 4.32
CA LEU A 24 -1.87 -3.32 2.91
C LEU A 24 -1.67 -1.88 2.40
N GLU A 25 -2.56 -0.96 2.77
CA GLU A 25 -2.40 0.48 2.47
C GLU A 25 -1.12 1.04 3.09
N ASP A 26 -0.89 0.77 4.37
CA ASP A 26 0.28 1.27 5.11
C ASP A 26 1.59 0.72 4.47
N GLU A 27 1.62 -0.56 4.12
CA GLU A 27 2.79 -1.18 3.47
C GLU A 27 3.01 -0.69 2.03
N HIS A 28 1.94 -0.41 1.29
CA HIS A 28 2.03 0.18 -0.06
C HIS A 28 2.75 1.51 -0.04
N TRP A 29 2.36 2.43 0.86
CA TRP A 29 2.99 3.74 0.96
C TRP A 29 4.43 3.66 1.45
N ARG A 30 4.72 2.77 2.41
CA ARG A 30 6.09 2.52 2.86
C ARG A 30 7.00 2.06 1.72
N ARG A 31 6.52 1.15 0.88
CA ARG A 31 7.28 0.68 -0.30
C ARG A 31 7.40 1.74 -1.38
N MET A 32 6.37 2.57 -1.56
CA MET A 32 6.40 3.67 -2.52
C MET A 32 7.47 4.70 -2.13
N GLU A 33 7.57 5.05 -0.84
CA GLU A 33 8.64 5.93 -0.33
C GLU A 33 10.03 5.39 -0.67
N ILE A 34 10.27 4.10 -0.38
CA ILE A 34 11.55 3.43 -0.68
C ILE A 34 11.82 3.44 -2.20
N ALA A 35 10.83 3.12 -3.02
CA ALA A 35 10.98 3.10 -4.48
C ALA A 35 11.32 4.48 -5.05
N VAL A 36 10.66 5.53 -4.56
CA VAL A 36 10.94 6.91 -4.95
C VAL A 36 12.34 7.33 -4.53
N ALA A 37 12.73 7.09 -3.28
CA ALA A 37 14.06 7.41 -2.78
C ALA A 37 15.16 6.70 -3.61
N ASN A 38 14.99 5.41 -3.89
CA ASN A 38 15.92 4.64 -4.70
C ASN A 38 15.97 5.15 -6.15
N GLY A 39 14.83 5.52 -6.73
CA GLY A 39 14.75 6.10 -8.08
C GLY A 39 15.50 7.42 -8.18
N ILE A 40 15.33 8.31 -7.19
CA ILE A 40 16.08 9.58 -7.10
C ILE A 40 17.58 9.29 -6.95
N ALA A 41 17.97 8.39 -6.05
CA ALA A 41 19.37 8.04 -5.85
C ALA A 41 20.02 7.48 -7.12
N LYS A 42 19.30 6.63 -7.86
CA LYS A 42 19.75 6.10 -9.16
C LYS A 42 19.93 7.22 -10.19
N ALA A 43 18.93 8.11 -10.33
CA ALA A 43 18.98 9.21 -11.28
C ALA A 43 20.16 10.17 -11.02
N LEU A 44 20.52 10.38 -9.75
CA LEU A 44 21.61 11.28 -9.37
C LEU A 44 23.00 10.61 -9.34
N ASN A 45 23.09 9.30 -9.08
CA ASN A 45 24.38 8.63 -8.84
C ASN A 45 24.79 7.59 -9.91
N GLY A 46 23.96 7.31 -10.92
CA GLY A 46 24.27 6.31 -11.97
C GLY A 46 23.72 4.95 -11.63
#